data_AF-A0A835X8A9-F1
#
_entry.id   AF-A0A835X8A9-F1
#
_cell.length_a   1.000
_cell.length_b   1.000
_cell.length_c   1.000
_cell.angle_alpha   90.00
_cell.angle_beta   90.00
_cell.angle_gamma   90.00
#
_symmetry.space_group_name_H-M   'P 1'
#
loop_
_entity.id
_entity.type
_entity.pdbx_description
1 polymer ?
#
loop_
_entity_poly.entity_id
_entity_poly.type
_entity_poly.pdbx_seq_one_letter_code
_entity_poly.pdbx_strand_id
1 'polypeptide(L)'
;MSRTCTKCKNPIPEDAQLEPQAEKYPCCNKCWAEWKEYRIMVMNEMRLDMSVSDHRKVLKKHEKIFAGVLTPEGDIVDYSNEDNRNPETKPQSEP
;
A
#
# COMPACT_ATOMS: atom_id res chain seq x y z
N MET A 1 -3.15 21.45 4.01
CA MET A 1 -1.93 20.66 3.76
C MET A 1 -2.32 19.62 2.72
N SER A 2 -1.78 19.73 1.52
CA SER A 2 -2.05 18.78 0.43
C SER A 2 -1.60 17.37 0.86
N ARG A 3 -2.56 16.44 0.95
CA ARG A 3 -2.26 15.02 1.23
C ARG A 3 -1.62 14.43 -0.03
N THR A 4 -0.51 13.72 0.08
CA THR A 4 0.13 13.07 -1.08
C THR A 4 -0.17 11.59 -1.08
N CYS A 5 -0.54 11.04 -2.24
CA CYS A 5 -0.83 9.62 -2.37
C CYS A 5 0.44 8.77 -2.17
N THR A 6 0.42 7.82 -1.24
CA THR A 6 1.58 6.94 -0.98
C THR A 6 1.90 6.01 -2.16
N LYS A 7 0.90 5.66 -2.97
CA LYS A 7 1.05 4.74 -4.11
C LYS A 7 1.53 5.45 -5.38
N CYS A 8 0.79 6.45 -5.85
CA CYS A 8 1.09 7.12 -7.12
C CYS A 8 1.84 8.45 -6.97
N LYS A 9 2.13 8.88 -5.73
CA LYS A 9 2.86 10.13 -5.41
C LYS A 9 2.17 11.41 -5.91
N ASN A 10 0.94 11.31 -6.40
CA ASN A 10 0.15 12.45 -6.85
C ASN A 10 -0.49 13.18 -5.66
N PRO A 11 -0.67 14.51 -5.74
CA PRO A 11 -1.42 15.26 -4.75
C PRO A 11 -2.89 14.78 -4.74
N ILE A 12 -3.40 14.55 -3.53
CA ILE A 12 -4.81 14.27 -3.27
C ILE A 12 -5.50 15.63 -3.07
N PRO A 13 -6.56 15.92 -3.84
CA PRO A 13 -7.35 17.13 -3.66
C PRO A 13 -7.88 17.22 -2.21
N GLU A 14 -7.85 18.39 -1.59
CA GLU A 14 -8.30 18.56 -0.19
C GLU A 14 -9.82 18.36 -0.05
N ASP A 15 -10.56 18.52 -1.14
CA ASP A 15 -11.99 18.25 -1.31
C ASP A 15 -12.32 16.77 -1.55
N ALA A 16 -11.32 15.93 -1.81
CA ALA A 16 -11.55 14.51 -2.04
C ALA A 16 -11.88 13.80 -0.73
N GLN A 17 -13.14 13.39 -0.58
CA GLN A 17 -13.56 12.48 0.48
C GLN A 17 -12.98 11.10 0.20
N LEU A 18 -12.03 10.68 1.05
CA LEU A 18 -11.43 9.36 1.00
C LEU A 18 -12.20 8.42 1.92
N GLU A 19 -12.19 7.13 1.60
CA GLU A 19 -12.73 6.13 2.52
C GLU A 19 -11.91 6.05 3.81
N PRO A 20 -12.52 5.74 4.98
CA PRO A 20 -11.82 5.70 6.26
C PRO A 20 -10.61 4.75 6.30
N GLN A 21 -10.61 3.71 5.47
CA GLN A 21 -9.47 2.82 5.31
C GLN A 21 -8.37 3.41 4.41
N ALA A 22 -8.74 4.15 3.36
CA ALA A 22 -7.81 4.82 2.47
C ALA A 22 -7.12 6.01 3.16
N GLU A 23 -7.84 6.72 4.04
CA GLU A 23 -7.30 7.81 4.87
C GLU A 23 -6.16 7.37 5.79
N LYS A 24 -6.15 6.10 6.23
CA LYS A 24 -5.08 5.56 7.09
C LYS A 24 -3.73 5.44 6.36
N TYR A 25 -3.75 5.32 5.03
CA TYR A 25 -2.56 5.13 4.20
C TYR A 25 -2.37 6.26 3.19
N PRO A 26 -2.86 7.47 3.50
CA PRO A 26 -3.16 8.56 2.55
C PRO A 26 -3.26 8.14 1.07
N CYS A 27 -4.17 7.22 0.73
CA CYS A 27 -4.28 6.67 -0.62
C CYS A 27 -5.39 7.40 -1.40
N CYS A 28 -5.13 7.83 -2.64
CA CYS A 28 -6.14 8.51 -3.45
C CYS A 28 -7.25 7.55 -3.91
N ASN A 29 -8.45 8.08 -4.21
CA ASN A 29 -9.60 7.27 -4.61
C ASN A 29 -9.32 6.37 -5.84
N LYS A 30 -8.46 6.81 -6.77
CA LYS A 30 -8.07 5.99 -7.93
C LYS A 30 -7.28 4.75 -7.50
N CYS A 31 -6.21 4.93 -6.73
CA CYS A 31 -5.40 3.82 -6.23
C CYS A 31 -6.20 2.95 -5.26
N TRP A 32 -7.11 3.51 -4.47
CA TRP A 32 -7.98 2.73 -3.60
C TRP A 32 -9.00 1.89 -4.38
N ALA A 33 -9.53 2.39 -5.50
CA ALA A 33 -10.37 1.62 -6.40
C ALA A 33 -9.60 0.43 -7.01
N GLU A 34 -8.36 0.65 -7.45
CA GLU A 34 -7.48 -0.43 -7.93
C GLU A 34 -7.22 -1.48 -6.84
N TRP A 35 -7.00 -1.07 -5.58
CA TRP A 35 -6.87 -1.99 -4.45
C TRP A 35 -8.13 -2.86 -4.28
N LYS A 36 -9.33 -2.30 -4.44
CA LYS A 36 -10.59 -3.06 -4.31
C LYS A 36 -10.77 -4.13 -5.36
N GLU A 37 -10.19 -3.96 -6.54
CA GLU A 37 -10.17 -4.99 -7.59
C GLU A 37 -9.05 -5.99 -7.30
N TYR A 38 -7.84 -5.50 -7.01
CA TYR A 38 -6.69 -6.34 -6.72
C TYR A 38 -6.91 -7.26 -5.51
N ARG A 39 -7.57 -6.79 -4.45
CA ARG A 39 -7.90 -7.63 -3.28
C ARG A 39 -8.76 -8.85 -3.67
N ILE A 40 -9.62 -8.74 -4.69
CA ILE A 40 -10.46 -9.85 -5.15
C ILE A 40 -9.58 -10.88 -5.86
N MET A 41 -8.64 -10.43 -6.69
CA MET A 41 -7.65 -11.31 -7.33
C MET A 41 -6.83 -12.05 -6.28
N VAL A 42 -6.27 -11.34 -5.29
CA VAL A 42 -5.50 -11.94 -4.19
C VAL A 42 -6.33 -12.98 -3.42
N MET A 43 -7.58 -12.67 -3.09
CA MET A 43 -8.45 -13.63 -2.40
C MET A 43 -8.71 -14.89 -3.23
N ASN A 44 -8.95 -14.74 -4.54
CA ASN A 44 -9.28 -15.86 -5.42
C ASN A 44 -8.05 -16.72 -5.74
N GLU A 45 -6.93 -16.11 -6.12
CA GLU A 45 -5.70 -16.82 -6.52
C GLU A 45 -5.05 -17.54 -5.34
N MET A 46 -5.00 -16.90 -4.17
CA MET A 46 -4.46 -17.51 -2.96
C MET A 46 -5.49 -18.33 -2.18
N ARG A 47 -6.76 -18.39 -2.65
CA ARG A 47 -7.88 -19.08 -2.02
C ARG A 47 -8.07 -18.69 -0.55
N LEU A 48 -8.04 -17.39 -0.27
CA LEU A 48 -8.18 -16.86 1.08
C LEU A 48 -9.63 -16.99 1.57
N ASP A 49 -9.81 -17.75 2.63
CA ASP A 49 -11.05 -17.77 3.42
C ASP A 49 -11.07 -16.62 4.44
N MET A 50 -11.95 -15.64 4.23
CA MET A 50 -12.08 -14.45 5.09
C MET A 50 -12.63 -14.74 6.49
N SER A 51 -13.17 -15.94 6.74
CA SER A 51 -13.52 -16.40 8.09
C SER A 51 -12.30 -16.75 8.93
N VAL A 52 -11.19 -17.14 8.29
CA VAL A 52 -9.92 -17.52 8.94
C VAL A 52 -9.09 -16.29 9.27
N SER A 53 -8.64 -16.19 10.53
CA SER A 53 -7.86 -15.03 11.00
C SER A 53 -6.57 -14.82 10.25
N ASP A 54 -5.85 -15.90 9.91
CA ASP A 54 -4.56 -15.80 9.25
C ASP A 54 -4.68 -15.38 7.79
N HIS A 55 -5.72 -15.82 7.09
CA HIS A 55 -6.00 -15.34 5.73
C HIS A 55 -6.32 -13.84 5.71
N ARG A 56 -7.06 -13.33 6.71
CA ARG A 56 -7.26 -11.87 6.86
C ARG A 56 -5.95 -11.12 7.08
N LYS A 57 -5.00 -11.69 7.84
CA LYS A 57 -3.66 -11.09 8.01
C LYS A 57 -2.89 -11.05 6.68
N VAL A 58 -2.97 -12.10 5.88
CA VAL A 58 -2.35 -12.16 4.55
C VAL A 58 -2.90 -11.07 3.63
N LEU A 59 -4.23 -10.91 3.57
CA LEU A 59 -4.84 -9.85 2.77
C LEU A 59 -4.43 -8.45 3.25
N LYS A 60 -4.36 -8.26 4.58
CA LYS A 60 -3.89 -6.99 5.18
C LYS A 60 -2.41 -6.72 4.91
N LYS A 61 -1.57 -7.75 4.75
CA LYS A 61 -0.18 -7.58 4.32
C LYS A 61 -0.14 -7.06 2.87
N HIS A 62 -0.94 -7.65 1.97
CA HIS A 62 -1.06 -7.18 0.59
C HIS A 62 -1.62 -5.76 0.51
N GLU A 63 -2.54 -5.37 1.40
CA GLU A 63 -3.05 -4.00 1.50
C GLU A 63 -1.93 -2.99 1.75
N LYS A 64 -1.07 -3.29 2.73
CA LYS A 64 0.08 -2.46 3.08
C LYS A 64 1.10 -2.39 1.94
N ILE A 65 1.38 -3.54 1.29
CA ILE A 65 2.28 -3.60 0.14
C ILE A 65 1.72 -2.78 -1.02
N PHE A 66 0.43 -2.91 -1.30
CA PHE A 66 -0.25 -2.19 -2.36
C PHE A 66 -0.20 -0.68 -2.12
N ALA A 67 -0.51 -0.24 -0.90
CA ALA A 67 -0.43 1.16 -0.50
C ALA A 67 1.02 1.70 -0.44
N GLY A 68 2.02 0.84 -0.63
CA GLY A 68 3.45 1.16 -0.60
C GLY A 68 4.06 1.21 0.81
N VAL A 69 3.24 1.06 1.85
CA VAL A 69 3.61 1.21 3.27
C VAL A 69 4.56 0.11 3.75
N LEU A 70 4.63 -1.00 3.01
CA LEU A 70 5.50 -2.14 3.28
C LEU A 70 6.11 -2.62 1.96
N THR A 71 7.42 -2.91 1.90
CA THR A 71 7.99 -3.60 0.75
C THR A 71 7.52 -5.07 0.72
N PRO A 72 7.56 -5.75 -0.44
CA PRO A 72 7.27 -7.19 -0.55
C PRO A 72 8.13 -8.05 0.38
N GLU A 73 9.34 -7.57 0.69
CA GLU A 73 10.34 -8.22 1.55
C GLU A 73 10.09 -8.00 3.05
N GLY A 74 9.18 -7.10 3.42
CA GLY A 74 8.79 -6.86 4.81
C GLY A 74 9.41 -5.63 5.47
N ASP A 75 10.16 -4.84 4.72
CA ASP A 75 10.70 -3.57 5.21
C ASP A 75 9.60 -2.50 5.29
N ILE A 76 9.60 -1.79 6.41
CA ILE A 76 8.77 -0.61 6.58
C ILE A 76 9.45 0.51 5.80
N VAL A 77 8.83 0.96 4.71
CA VAL A 77 9.35 2.09 3.93
C VAL A 77 9.12 3.36 4.74
N ASP A 78 10.18 3.90 5.34
CA ASP A 78 10.17 5.24 5.91
C ASP A 78 10.18 6.26 4.75
N TYR A 79 9.09 7.01 4.66
CA TYR A 79 8.85 8.03 3.62
C TYR A 79 9.43 9.41 3.97
N SER A 80 10.10 9.53 5.10
CA SER A 80 10.75 10.78 5.54
C SER A 80 12.16 10.95 4.94
N ASN A 81 12.69 9.91 4.30
CA ASN A 81 14.06 9.89 3.79
C ASN A 81 14.10 9.98 2.26
N GLU A 82 14.78 11.00 1.73
CA GLU A 82 14.88 11.26 0.27
C GLU A 82 15.61 10.16 -0.50
N ASP A 83 16.42 9.34 0.16
CA ASP A 83 17.21 8.27 -0.48
C ASP A 83 16.37 7.09 -1.01
N ASN A 84 15.15 6.90 -0.51
CA ASN A 84 14.21 5.88 -1.02
C ASN A 84 13.48 6.32 -2.30
N ARG A 85 13.86 7.47 -2.88
CA ARG A 85 13.21 8.03 -4.08
C ARG A 85 13.75 7.45 -5.39
N ASN A 86 14.90 6.78 -5.36
CA ASN A 86 15.51 6.21 -6.56
C ASN A 86 15.42 4.67 -6.58
N PRO A 87 14.64 4.06 -7.51
CA PRO A 87 14.63 2.60 -7.69
C PRO A 87 15.97 2.01 -8.16
N GLU A 88 16.97 2.83 -8.49
CA GLU A 88 18.29 2.38 -8.93
C GLU A 88 19.29 2.12 -7.79
N THR A 89 19.06 2.63 -6.58
CA THR A 89 19.93 2.36 -5.44
C THR A 89 19.35 1.23 -4.61
N LYS A 90 19.62 -0.02 -5.05
CA LYS A 90 19.49 -1.18 -4.16
C LYS A 90 20.32 -0.91 -2.90
N PRO A 91 19.79 -1.09 -1.67
CA PRO A 91 20.63 -1.17 -0.50
C PRO A 91 21.58 -2.35 -0.70
N GLN A 92 22.88 -2.09 -0.65
CA GLN A 92 23.90 -3.11 -0.66
C GLN A 92 23.63 -4.04 0.53
N SER A 93 23.20 -5.26 0.23
CA SER A 93 23.21 -6.36 1.18
C SER A 93 24.67 -6.70 1.46
N GLU A 94 25.18 -6.34 2.64
CA GLU A 94 26.41 -6.88 3.21
C GLU A 94 26.19 -7.00 4.74
N PRO A 95 26.81 -8.00 5.39
CA PRO A 95 28.12 -8.60 5.08
C PRO A 95 28.09 -10.05 4.57
#